data_AF-A0A3M1ABX6-F1
#
_entry.id   AF-A0A3M1ABX6-F1
#
_cell.length_a   1.000
_cell.length_b   1.000
_cell.length_c   1.000
_cell.angle_alpha   90.00
_cell.angle_beta   90.00
_cell.angle_gamma   90.00
#
_symmetry.space_group_name_H-M   'P 1'
#
loop_
_entity.id
_entity.type
_entity.pdbx_description
1 polymer ?
#
loop_
_entity_poly.entity_id
_entity_poly.type
_entity_poly.pdbx_seq_one_letter_code
_entity_poly.pdbx_strand_id
1 'polypeptide(L)'
;MKLNYFHRIALVIVLQLLWAQSCTHGQTENPVQMKFKSMEPLPGRKAVVIILAEKDGSRILPIYIDENQALSIYLGQSGKLAERPLTHDLLANVLQKLKAKLDRVVISKLQD
;
A
#
# COMPACT_ATOMS: atom_id res chain seq x y z
N MET A 1 5.55 53.83 32.78
CA MET A 1 4.95 53.36 31.51
C MET A 1 5.72 52.16 30.91
N LYS A 2 6.03 51.11 31.70
CA LYS A 2 6.80 49.92 31.23
C LYS A 2 6.17 48.55 31.59
N LEU A 3 4.96 48.54 32.17
CA LEU A 3 4.31 47.29 32.62
C LEU A 3 3.43 46.62 31.54
N ASN A 4 2.88 47.41 30.60
CA ASN A 4 2.00 46.90 29.54
C ASN A 4 2.75 46.26 28.35
N TYR A 5 4.07 46.49 28.24
CA TYR A 5 4.87 45.95 27.12
C TYR A 5 5.26 44.49 27.35
N PHE A 6 5.61 44.13 28.59
CA PHE A 6 5.96 42.76 28.95
C PHE A 6 4.80 41.78 28.78
N HIS A 7 3.58 42.20 29.12
CA HIS A 7 2.39 41.37 28.98
C HIS A 7 2.02 41.10 27.52
N ARG A 8 2.26 42.07 26.63
CA ARG A 8 2.02 41.91 25.18
C ARG A 8 3.06 41.00 24.52
N ILE A 9 4.33 41.07 24.93
CA ILE A 9 5.38 40.16 24.42
C ILE A 9 5.12 38.72 24.88
N ALA A 10 4.76 38.52 26.15
CA ALA A 10 4.44 37.19 26.68
C ALA A 10 3.26 36.55 25.91
N LEU A 11 2.25 37.33 25.55
CA LEU A 11 1.08 36.84 24.81
C LEU A 11 1.42 36.46 23.36
N VAL A 12 2.32 37.18 22.70
CA VAL A 12 2.78 36.83 21.33
C VAL A 12 3.63 35.57 21.33
N ILE A 13 4.49 35.36 22.32
CA ILE A 13 5.32 34.14 22.44
C ILE A 13 4.45 32.91 22.73
N VAL A 14 3.45 33.04 23.62
CA VAL A 14 2.49 31.95 23.89
C VAL A 14 1.65 31.63 22.65
N LEU A 15 1.26 32.64 21.87
CA LEU A 15 0.52 32.45 20.63
C LEU A 15 1.38 31.78 19.54
N GLN A 16 2.66 32.14 19.42
CA GLN A 16 3.59 31.47 18.48
C GLN A 16 3.87 30.02 18.87
N LEU A 17 3.99 29.73 20.17
CA LEU A 17 4.17 28.37 20.66
C LEU A 17 2.91 27.50 20.51
N LEU A 18 1.72 28.10 20.54
CA LEU A 18 0.45 27.41 20.28
C LEU A 18 0.30 26.98 18.80
N TRP A 19 0.80 27.75 17.84
CA TRP A 19 0.76 27.39 16.42
C TRP A 19 1.79 26.32 16.04
N ALA A 20 2.89 26.19 16.81
CA ALA A 20 3.91 25.18 16.54
C ALA A 20 3.42 23.73 16.77
N GLN A 21 2.35 23.53 17.56
CA GLN A 21 1.78 22.19 17.79
C GLN A 21 0.84 21.72 16.66
N SER A 22 0.47 22.57 15.72
CA SER A 22 -0.50 22.21 14.66
C SER A 22 0.11 21.66 13.37
N CYS A 23 1.43 21.48 13.29
CA CYS A 23 2.10 20.98 12.08
C CYS A 23 2.81 19.63 12.29
N THR A 24 2.08 18.64 12.79
CA THR A 24 2.42 17.22 12.57
C THR A 24 1.15 16.47 12.17
N HIS A 25 0.58 16.83 11.02
CA HIS A 25 -0.49 16.04 10.40
C HIS A 25 -0.20 15.79 8.92
N GLY A 26 0.96 15.18 8.67
CA GLY A 26 1.14 14.33 7.50
C GLY A 26 1.07 12.90 8.01
N GLN A 27 -0.09 12.25 7.89
CA GLN A 27 -0.22 10.84 8.26
C GLN A 27 0.69 10.00 7.36
N THR A 28 1.81 9.54 7.89
CA THR A 28 2.42 8.29 7.41
C THR A 28 1.55 7.16 7.93
N GLU A 29 0.53 6.80 7.15
CA GLU A 29 -0.25 5.58 7.38
C GLU A 29 0.73 4.41 7.35
N ASN A 30 0.90 3.73 8.48
CA ASN A 30 1.77 2.55 8.56
C ASN A 30 1.14 1.45 7.69
N PRO A 31 1.78 1.00 6.60
CA PRO A 31 1.16 0.04 5.69
C PRO A 31 0.90 -1.27 6.42
N VAL A 32 -0.37 -1.70 6.41
CA VAL A 32 -0.80 -2.94 7.05
C VAL A 32 -0.26 -4.13 6.25
N GLN A 33 0.43 -5.05 6.92
CA GLN A 33 0.94 -6.25 6.26
C GLN A 33 -0.20 -7.19 5.93
N MET A 34 -0.39 -7.42 4.63
CA MET A 34 -1.40 -8.31 4.10
C MET A 34 -0.75 -9.56 3.52
N LYS A 35 -1.37 -10.72 3.73
CA LYS A 35 -0.97 -12.02 3.21
C LYS A 35 -2.06 -12.55 2.27
N PHE A 36 -1.64 -13.17 1.17
CA PHE A 36 -2.56 -13.90 0.30
C PHE A 36 -3.24 -15.04 1.06
N LYS A 37 -4.59 -15.04 1.08
CA LYS A 37 -5.40 -16.07 1.74
C LYS A 37 -5.96 -17.07 0.72
N SER A 38 -6.69 -16.59 -0.27
CA SER A 38 -7.30 -17.43 -1.30
C SER A 38 -7.59 -16.64 -2.58
N MET A 39 -7.83 -17.35 -3.68
CA MET A 39 -8.39 -16.81 -4.91
C MET A 39 -9.57 -17.68 -5.36
N GLU A 40 -10.67 -17.05 -5.76
CA GLU A 40 -11.91 -17.74 -6.11
C GLU A 40 -12.48 -17.15 -7.41
N PRO A 41 -12.77 -17.98 -8.43
CA PRO A 41 -13.40 -17.51 -9.66
C PRO A 41 -14.88 -17.16 -9.41
N LEU A 42 -15.34 -16.06 -10.00
CA LEU A 42 -16.74 -15.65 -9.88
C LEU A 42 -17.59 -16.37 -10.94
N PRO A 43 -18.66 -17.09 -10.55
CA PRO A 43 -19.53 -17.75 -11.51
C PRO A 43 -20.21 -16.72 -12.42
N GLY A 44 -20.17 -16.95 -13.74
CA GLY A 44 -20.80 -16.08 -14.73
C GLY A 44 -20.08 -14.77 -15.04
N ARG A 45 -18.87 -14.55 -14.51
CA ARG A 45 -18.02 -13.39 -14.84
C ARG A 45 -16.60 -13.84 -15.16
N LYS A 46 -15.91 -13.14 -16.07
CA LYS A 46 -14.48 -13.36 -16.36
C LYS A 46 -13.57 -12.69 -15.32
N ALA A 47 -13.93 -12.83 -14.05
CA ALA A 47 -13.28 -12.16 -12.94
C ALA A 47 -13.03 -13.15 -11.80
N VAL A 48 -11.94 -12.91 -11.08
CA VAL A 48 -11.50 -13.69 -9.94
C VAL A 48 -11.36 -12.74 -8.76
N VAL A 49 -11.85 -13.15 -7.59
CA VAL A 49 -11.62 -12.42 -6.35
C VAL A 49 -10.41 -12.99 -5.63
N ILE A 50 -9.46 -12.13 -5.28
CA ILE A 50 -8.33 -12.44 -4.41
C ILE A 50 -8.65 -11.92 -3.01
N ILE A 51 -8.56 -12.79 -2.02
CA ILE A 51 -8.71 -12.41 -0.61
C ILE A 51 -7.33 -12.24 -0.01
N LEU A 52 -7.03 -11.01 0.41
CA LEU A 52 -5.88 -10.72 1.26
C LEU A 52 -6.34 -10.68 2.72
N ALA A 53 -5.58 -11.27 3.63
CA ALA A 53 -5.83 -11.23 5.06
C ALA A 53 -4.69 -10.51 5.77
N GLU A 54 -5.02 -9.69 6.76
CA GLU A 54 -4.02 -9.07 7.62
C GLU A 54 -3.20 -10.15 8.35
N LYS A 55 -1.89 -9.93 8.46
CA LYS A 55 -0.96 -10.90 9.07
C LYS A 55 -1.27 -11.14 10.56
N ASP A 56 -1.51 -10.07 11.30
CA ASP A 56 -1.64 -10.07 12.76
C ASP A 56 -3.03 -9.60 13.23
N GLY A 57 -4.04 -9.67 12.35
CA GLY A 57 -5.38 -9.15 12.61
C GLY A 57 -6.48 -9.90 11.88
N SER A 58 -7.71 -9.39 11.95
CA SER A 58 -8.89 -10.02 11.37
C SER A 58 -9.38 -9.35 10.08
N ARG A 59 -8.70 -8.29 9.61
CA ARG A 59 -9.11 -7.56 8.41
C ARG A 59 -8.86 -8.40 7.17
N ILE A 60 -9.80 -8.31 6.23
CA ILE A 60 -9.68 -8.89 4.90
C ILE A 60 -9.85 -7.79 3.86
N LEU A 61 -9.09 -7.86 2.77
CA LEU A 61 -9.18 -6.99 1.61
C LEU A 61 -9.44 -7.85 0.37
N PRO A 62 -10.69 -7.89 -0.15
CA PRO A 62 -10.98 -8.52 -1.42
C PRO A 62 -10.55 -7.62 -2.57
N ILE A 63 -9.87 -8.18 -3.57
CA ILE A 63 -9.47 -7.49 -4.80
C ILE A 63 -10.03 -8.28 -5.98
N TYR A 64 -10.80 -7.63 -6.83
CA TYR A 64 -11.32 -8.22 -8.05
C TYR A 64 -10.34 -7.98 -9.19
N ILE A 65 -9.95 -9.05 -9.88
CA ILE A 65 -9.06 -8.99 -11.04
C ILE A 65 -9.64 -9.81 -12.19
N ASP A 66 -9.17 -9.53 -13.39
CA ASP A 66 -9.52 -10.33 -14.56
C ASP A 66 -8.87 -11.71 -14.52
N GLU A 67 -9.49 -12.65 -15.25
CA GLU A 67 -9.02 -14.04 -15.38
C GLU A 67 -7.56 -14.15 -15.85
N ASN A 68 -7.12 -13.32 -16.81
CA ASN A 68 -5.74 -13.35 -17.32
C ASN A 68 -4.69 -12.96 -16.27
N GLN A 69 -5.04 -12.02 -15.39
CA GLN A 69 -4.17 -11.61 -14.29
C GLN A 69 -4.10 -12.72 -13.24
N ALA A 70 -5.25 -13.31 -12.92
CA ALA A 70 -5.33 -14.42 -11.99
C ALA A 70 -4.53 -15.63 -12.46
N LEU A 71 -4.56 -15.95 -13.76
CA LEU A 71 -3.78 -17.02 -14.35
C LEU A 71 -2.27 -16.78 -14.18
N SER A 72 -1.80 -15.55 -14.41
CA SER A 72 -0.38 -15.20 -14.22
C SER A 72 0.05 -15.39 -12.77
N ILE A 73 -0.78 -14.97 -11.82
CA ILE A 73 -0.54 -15.15 -10.38
C ILE A 73 -0.53 -16.63 -10.01
N TYR A 74 -1.50 -17.40 -10.50
CA TYR A 74 -1.62 -18.83 -10.23
C TYR A 74 -0.40 -19.62 -10.73
N LEU A 75 0.08 -19.32 -11.94
CA LEU A 75 1.26 -19.97 -12.51
C LEU A 75 2.53 -19.62 -11.72
N GLY A 76 2.69 -18.33 -11.37
CA GLY A 76 3.78 -17.87 -10.50
C GLY A 76 3.75 -18.53 -9.12
N GLN A 77 2.57 -18.68 -8.51
CA GLN A 77 2.39 -19.35 -7.22
C GLN A 77 2.66 -20.87 -7.31
N SER A 78 2.29 -21.50 -8.42
CA SER A 78 2.52 -22.93 -8.66
C SER A 78 4.00 -23.27 -8.91
N GLY A 79 4.86 -22.27 -9.12
CA GLY A 79 6.27 -22.46 -9.48
C GLY A 79 6.46 -23.13 -10.84
N LYS A 80 5.42 -23.18 -11.68
CA LYS A 80 5.48 -23.79 -13.01
C LYS A 80 5.96 -22.75 -14.01
N LEU A 81 7.10 -23.02 -14.63
CA LEU A 81 7.60 -22.19 -15.72
C LEU A 81 6.92 -22.61 -17.03
N ALA A 82 6.27 -21.67 -17.69
CA ALA A 82 5.75 -21.86 -19.04
C ALA A 82 6.91 -21.92 -20.06
N GLU A 83 6.68 -22.55 -21.22
CA GLU A 83 7.68 -22.67 -22.30
C GLU A 83 8.19 -21.29 -22.77
N ARG A 84 7.32 -20.28 -22.72
CA ARG A 84 7.68 -18.87 -22.92
C ARG A 84 7.31 -18.07 -21.69
N PRO A 85 8.17 -17.12 -21.26
CA PRO A 85 7.89 -16.30 -20.10
C PRO A 85 6.64 -15.44 -20.34
N LEU A 86 5.75 -15.40 -19.33
CA LEU A 86 4.63 -14.47 -19.33
C LEU A 86 5.11 -13.04 -19.05
N THR A 87 4.23 -12.06 -19.20
CA THR A 87 4.57 -10.63 -18.99
C THR A 87 5.20 -10.38 -17.61
N HIS A 88 4.66 -11.00 -16.55
CA HIS A 88 5.17 -10.86 -15.18
C HIS A 88 6.53 -11.57 -14.99
N ASP A 89 6.71 -12.73 -15.61
CA ASP A 89 7.98 -13.47 -15.56
C ASP A 89 9.07 -12.71 -16.32
N LEU A 90 8.74 -12.16 -17.48
CA LEU A 90 9.65 -11.34 -18.26
C LEU A 90 10.07 -10.10 -17.47
N LEU A 91 9.13 -9.41 -16.82
CA LEU A 91 9.44 -8.26 -15.97
C LEU A 91 10.35 -8.65 -14.82
N ALA A 92 10.08 -9.76 -14.14
CA ALA A 92 10.94 -10.27 -13.07
C ALA A 92 12.36 -10.57 -13.59
N ASN A 93 12.48 -11.20 -14.75
CA ASN A 93 13.76 -11.48 -15.40
C ASN A 93 14.52 -10.19 -15.74
N VAL A 94 13.83 -9.17 -16.27
CA VAL A 94 14.44 -7.87 -16.58
C VAL A 94 14.97 -7.21 -15.30
N LEU A 95 14.17 -7.17 -14.23
CA LEU A 95 14.59 -6.60 -12.94
C LEU A 95 15.80 -7.35 -12.36
N GLN A 96 15.82 -8.68 -12.44
CA GLN A 96 16.96 -9.48 -12.01
C GLN A 96 18.23 -9.18 -12.81
N LYS A 97 18.13 -9.03 -14.14
CA LYS A 97 19.28 -8.67 -15.00
C LYS A 97 19.81 -7.28 -14.68
N LEU A 98 18.95 -6.37 -14.25
CA LEU A 98 19.32 -5.04 -13.77
C LEU A 98 19.83 -5.04 -12.32
N LYS A 99 19.94 -6.21 -11.67
CA LYS A 99 20.30 -6.36 -10.26
C LYS A 99 19.36 -5.60 -9.30
N ALA A 100 18.11 -5.40 -9.72
CA ALA A 100 17.06 -4.82 -8.89
C ALA A 100 16.38 -5.90 -8.04
N LYS A 101 15.89 -5.51 -6.86
CA LYS A 101 15.11 -6.37 -5.96
C LYS A 101 13.77 -5.69 -5.64
N LEU A 102 12.68 -6.44 -5.73
CA LEU A 102 11.38 -5.99 -5.24
C LEU A 102 11.40 -5.89 -3.71
N ASP A 103 11.31 -4.69 -3.16
CA ASP A 103 11.28 -4.47 -1.70
C ASP A 103 9.87 -4.73 -1.12
N ARG A 104 8.86 -4.06 -1.67
CA ARG A 104 7.47 -4.17 -1.22
C ARG A 104 6.49 -3.76 -2.31
N VAL A 105 5.25 -4.21 -2.17
CA VAL A 105 4.09 -3.75 -2.95
C VAL A 105 3.10 -3.09 -1.99
N VAL A 106 2.68 -1.86 -2.27
CA VAL A 106 1.76 -1.08 -1.43
C VAL A 106 0.53 -0.71 -2.23
N ILE A 107 -0.64 -1.08 -1.71
CA ILE A 107 -1.93 -0.64 -2.23
C ILE A 107 -2.30 0.64 -1.49
N SER A 108 -2.11 1.80 -2.13
CA SER A 108 -2.20 3.10 -1.47
C SER A 108 -3.55 3.79 -1.60
N LYS A 109 -4.28 3.56 -2.70
CA LYS A 109 -5.52 4.27 -2.99
C LYS A 109 -6.44 3.44 -3.87
N LEU A 110 -7.73 3.61 -3.65
CA LEU A 110 -8.78 3.21 -4.57
C LEU A 110 -9.33 4.47 -5.26
N GLN A 111 -9.47 4.44 -6.57
CA GLN A 111 -10.02 5.53 -7.37
C GLN A 111 -10.84 4.93 -8.51
N ASP A 112 -11.94 5.61 -8.85
CA ASP A 112 -12.84 5.24 -9.95
C ASP A 112 -12.26 5.62 -11.33
#